data_AF-A0A7S0Z269-F1
#
_entry.id   AF-A0A7S0Z269-F1
#
_cell.length_a   1.000
_cell.length_b   1.000
_cell.length_c   1.000
_cell.angle_alpha   90.00
_cell.angle_beta   90.00
_cell.angle_gamma   90.00
#
_symmetry.space_group_name_H-M   'P 1'
#
loop_
_entity.id
_entity.type
_entity.pdbx_description
1 polymer ?
#
loop_
_entity_poly.entity_id
_entity_poly.type
_entity_poly.pdbx_seq_one_letter_code
_entity_poly.pdbx_strand_id
1 'polypeptide(L)'
;RLRFAAPDVALCMIRVCSMGRRGMVQGRITIHTVAAACMAAAAAGAGGGSGGLGFVGNVGGLLLHAPRVALRRHGGLCRRPLAAGCRLGAKLGALGLAASDDLDEDIAEAREAGKLKVFELDSFTLLSGEKMKNVSVVYEVHGTINKEGTNVILQPTSFGASHKDQRYRIGRGPEYTLDTTDNAVVVMNLLGNGVSTSPSMVGSLSKWKYPTLHDNAVLMKRLIEEDLNVKGALRMVFGYSTGAMAALQFGCLYPKRVERIAAICGTAKTTPHSRVFLKSIRLSLCADPAWDAANETFTERPGAGLRAAGAIWAGNGLSADFFRQEEFLCEDEDGGVRSLDDFVEDTIEKFETMDAHDIIAQLFQWDTADISNNDKYKVGPVPLLEYLNHDSYVKGSNGTLLT
;
A
#
# COMPACT_ATOMS: atom_id res chain seq x y z
N ARG A 1 -32.65 11.61 -34.10
CA ARG A 1 -31.37 11.43 -34.83
C ARG A 1 -30.26 11.42 -33.78
N LEU A 2 -29.68 10.24 -33.57
CA LEU A 2 -28.45 9.84 -32.87
C LEU A 2 -28.05 10.56 -31.55
N ARG A 3 -28.22 9.81 -30.44
CA ARG A 3 -27.45 9.92 -29.19
C ARG A 3 -26.10 9.21 -29.38
N PHE A 4 -25.02 9.79 -28.85
CA PHE A 4 -23.79 9.07 -28.53
C PHE A 4 -23.63 9.01 -27.01
N ALA A 5 -23.25 7.83 -26.54
CA ALA A 5 -22.92 7.50 -25.16
C ALA A 5 -21.42 7.23 -25.09
N ALA A 6 -20.75 7.80 -24.10
CA ALA A 6 -19.45 7.39 -23.56
C ALA A 6 -19.37 7.91 -22.11
N PRO A 7 -18.91 7.13 -21.13
CA PRO A 7 -18.46 7.67 -19.85
C PRO A 7 -16.94 7.76 -19.86
N ASP A 8 -16.43 8.99 -19.91
CA ASP A 8 -15.02 9.34 -19.68
C ASP A 8 -14.71 9.33 -18.17
N VAL A 9 -13.58 8.73 -17.79
CA VAL A 9 -12.96 8.87 -16.47
C VAL A 9 -12.20 10.20 -16.45
N ALA A 10 -12.77 11.22 -15.79
CA ALA A 10 -12.11 12.51 -15.61
C ALA A 10 -11.27 12.53 -14.33
N LEU A 11 -9.94 12.62 -14.50
CA LEU A 11 -9.01 12.97 -13.42
C LEU A 11 -9.18 14.48 -13.13
N CYS A 12 -9.70 14.85 -11.95
CA CYS A 12 -9.85 16.24 -11.58
C CYS A 12 -8.65 16.71 -10.74
N MET A 13 -7.69 17.40 -11.36
CA MET A 13 -6.70 18.22 -10.65
C MET A 13 -7.16 19.68 -10.71
N ILE A 14 -7.45 20.28 -9.55
CA ILE A 14 -7.82 21.70 -9.45
C ILE A 14 -6.54 22.54 -9.34
N ARG A 15 -6.43 23.56 -10.19
CA ARG A 15 -5.32 24.53 -10.23
C ARG A 15 -5.74 25.78 -9.46
N VAL A 16 -4.99 26.21 -8.46
CA VAL A 16 -5.22 27.50 -7.79
C VAL A 16 -4.27 28.55 -8.36
N CYS A 17 -4.82 29.56 -9.04
CA CYS A 17 -4.10 30.76 -9.47
C CYS A 17 -3.88 31.70 -8.28
N SER A 18 -2.65 32.14 -8.04
CA SER A 18 -2.37 33.25 -7.13
C SER A 18 -2.56 34.57 -7.87
N MET A 19 -3.49 35.42 -7.41
CA MET A 19 -3.44 36.86 -7.66
C MET A 19 -3.19 37.58 -6.34
N GLY A 20 -2.13 38.39 -6.30
CA GLY A 20 -1.70 39.09 -5.10
C GLY A 20 -2.51 40.35 -4.81
N ARG A 21 -2.73 40.63 -3.52
CA ARG A 21 -2.23 41.81 -2.78
C ARG A 21 -2.85 41.86 -1.38
N ARG A 22 -1.98 42.08 -0.39
CA ARG A 22 -2.18 42.68 0.95
C ARG A 22 -3.38 42.21 1.79
N GLY A 23 -3.04 41.58 2.90
CA GLY A 23 -3.91 41.49 4.08
C GLY A 23 -4.05 40.05 4.56
N MET A 24 -3.71 39.81 5.82
CA MET A 24 -3.95 38.57 6.56
C MET A 24 -5.30 37.94 6.19
N VAL A 25 -5.29 36.69 5.74
CA VAL A 25 -6.49 35.85 5.69
C VAL A 25 -6.13 34.48 6.23
N GLN A 26 -6.77 34.09 7.34
CA GLN A 26 -6.85 32.70 7.80
C GLN A 26 -7.42 31.85 6.65
N GLY A 27 -6.57 31.04 6.03
CA GLY A 27 -6.99 30.09 5.00
C GLY A 27 -7.75 28.94 5.64
N ARG A 28 -9.06 28.83 5.38
CA ARG A 28 -9.80 27.58 5.61
C ARG A 28 -9.36 26.57 4.55
N ILE A 29 -8.82 25.45 5.01
CA ILE A 29 -8.56 24.27 4.18
C ILE A 29 -9.90 23.57 3.90
N THR A 30 -10.19 23.29 2.64
CA THR A 30 -11.32 22.44 2.24
C THR A 30 -10.75 21.06 1.89
N ILE A 31 -11.01 20.07 2.73
CA ILE A 31 -10.70 18.67 2.47
C ILE A 31 -11.79 18.14 1.53
N HIS A 32 -11.42 17.74 0.32
CA HIS A 32 -12.37 17.10 -0.60
C HIS A 32 -12.39 15.58 -0.36
N THR A 33 -13.37 15.13 0.43
CA THR A 33 -13.78 13.73 0.46
C THR A 33 -14.61 13.46 -0.79
N VAL A 34 -14.07 12.70 -1.75
CA VAL A 34 -14.87 12.22 -2.88
C VAL A 34 -15.66 11.00 -2.41
N ALA A 35 -16.92 11.21 -2.03
CA ALA A 35 -17.89 10.14 -1.99
C ALA A 35 -18.19 9.73 -3.43
N ALA A 36 -17.83 8.50 -3.82
CA ALA A 36 -18.37 7.90 -5.02
C ALA A 36 -19.86 7.65 -4.78
N ALA A 37 -20.71 8.56 -5.27
CA ALA A 37 -22.13 8.33 -5.36
C ALA A 37 -22.40 7.35 -6.50
N CYS A 38 -22.73 6.10 -6.16
CA CYS A 38 -23.67 5.31 -6.94
C CYS A 38 -24.98 5.23 -6.16
N MET A 39 -25.87 6.21 -6.38
CA MET A 39 -27.31 6.06 -6.11
C MET A 39 -27.96 5.25 -7.23
N ALA A 40 -29.14 4.63 -7.14
CA ALA A 40 -29.97 4.00 -6.10
C ALA A 40 -31.27 3.58 -6.82
N ALA A 41 -31.86 2.42 -6.50
CA ALA A 41 -33.30 2.12 -6.49
C ALA A 41 -33.48 0.61 -6.21
N ALA A 42 -34.21 0.12 -5.22
CA ALA A 42 -35.48 0.62 -4.72
C ALA A 42 -35.67 0.36 -3.21
N ALA A 43 -36.06 1.40 -2.48
CA ALA A 43 -36.90 1.27 -1.30
C ALA A 43 -37.80 2.51 -1.23
N ALA A 44 -39.09 2.31 -1.49
CA ALA A 44 -40.14 3.25 -1.12
C ALA A 44 -41.37 2.43 -0.72
N GLY A 45 -41.75 2.51 0.56
CA GLY A 45 -43.04 2.03 1.03
C GLY A 45 -43.15 1.69 2.52
N ALA A 46 -43.33 2.73 3.35
CA ALA A 46 -43.93 2.72 4.70
C ALA A 46 -43.20 1.94 5.83
N GLY A 47 -43.08 2.40 7.07
CA GLY A 47 -43.68 3.52 7.77
C GLY A 47 -44.03 3.10 9.20
N GLY A 48 -43.41 3.75 10.20
CA GLY A 48 -43.97 3.91 11.55
C GLY A 48 -43.54 2.94 12.66
N GLY A 49 -43.21 3.50 13.83
CA GLY A 49 -43.54 2.88 15.12
C GLY A 49 -42.41 2.60 16.12
N SER A 50 -42.05 3.63 16.89
CA SER A 50 -41.78 3.62 18.35
C SER A 50 -41.23 2.38 19.10
N GLY A 51 -40.15 2.61 19.85
CA GLY A 51 -40.12 2.35 21.31
C GLY A 51 -39.34 1.14 21.85
N GLY A 52 -38.37 1.41 22.74
CA GLY A 52 -38.19 0.67 24.00
C GLY A 52 -37.20 -0.50 24.07
N LEU A 53 -36.19 -0.33 24.94
CA LEU A 53 -35.64 -1.30 25.92
C LEU A 53 -35.19 -2.73 25.49
N GLY A 54 -33.90 -2.99 25.68
CA GLY A 54 -33.41 -3.96 26.68
C GLY A 54 -33.34 -5.47 26.36
N PHE A 55 -32.18 -6.04 26.71
CA PHE A 55 -31.90 -7.41 27.15
C PHE A 55 -31.61 -8.57 26.15
N VAL A 56 -30.34 -9.04 26.25
CA VAL A 56 -29.81 -10.41 26.43
C VAL A 56 -30.63 -11.63 25.96
N GLY A 57 -29.98 -12.55 25.24
CA GLY A 57 -30.15 -14.01 25.50
C GLY A 57 -30.43 -14.92 24.30
N ASN A 58 -29.37 -15.54 23.79
CA ASN A 58 -29.15 -16.97 23.47
C ASN A 58 -30.30 -17.95 23.09
N VAL A 59 -29.90 -18.91 22.22
CA VAL A 59 -30.43 -20.28 21.95
C VAL A 59 -31.63 -20.48 20.99
N GLY A 60 -31.41 -21.38 20.01
CA GLY A 60 -32.38 -22.44 19.70
C GLY A 60 -33.16 -22.29 18.39
N GLY A 61 -32.89 -23.20 17.44
CA GLY A 61 -33.59 -23.26 16.16
C GLY A 61 -35.07 -23.64 16.26
N LEU A 62 -35.81 -23.28 15.22
CA LEU A 62 -37.08 -23.91 14.88
C LEU A 62 -37.30 -23.85 13.36
N LEU A 63 -37.33 -25.05 12.75
CA LEU A 63 -37.90 -25.27 11.43
C LEU A 63 -39.40 -24.97 11.46
N LEU A 64 -39.90 -24.17 10.52
CA LEU A 64 -41.29 -24.24 10.07
C LEU A 64 -41.38 -24.05 8.55
N HIS A 65 -42.25 -24.87 7.95
CA HIS A 65 -42.48 -25.06 6.52
C HIS A 65 -43.13 -23.86 5.79
N ALA A 66 -42.53 -23.53 4.64
CA ALA A 66 -43.04 -23.08 3.32
C ALA A 66 -44.38 -22.32 3.18
N PRO A 67 -44.47 -21.46 2.14
CA PRO A 67 -45.11 -21.98 0.92
C PRO A 67 -44.29 -21.75 -0.36
N ARG A 68 -44.37 -22.74 -1.24
CA ARG A 68 -43.84 -22.74 -2.60
C ARG A 68 -44.45 -21.60 -3.41
N VAL A 69 -43.61 -20.68 -3.90
CA VAL A 69 -43.96 -19.81 -5.03
C VAL A 69 -43.14 -20.26 -6.23
N ALA A 70 -43.85 -20.77 -7.23
CA ALA A 70 -43.30 -21.20 -8.50
C ALA A 70 -42.86 -19.99 -9.33
N LEU A 71 -41.55 -19.84 -9.55
CA LEU A 71 -41.03 -18.97 -10.60
C LEU A 71 -40.95 -19.77 -11.91
N ARG A 72 -41.91 -19.48 -12.80
CA ARG A 72 -41.92 -19.95 -14.19
C ARG A 72 -40.62 -19.52 -14.87
N ARG A 73 -39.94 -20.48 -15.49
CA ARG A 73 -38.93 -20.25 -16.52
C ARG A 73 -39.59 -19.55 -17.70
N HIS A 74 -39.26 -18.27 -17.91
CA HIS A 74 -39.35 -17.67 -19.23
C HIS A 74 -37.95 -17.68 -19.84
N GLY A 75 -37.76 -18.59 -20.78
CA GLY A 75 -36.65 -18.55 -21.72
C GLY A 75 -36.77 -17.29 -22.57
N GLY A 76 -35.79 -16.41 -22.45
CA GLY A 76 -35.56 -15.28 -23.34
C GLY A 76 -34.06 -15.07 -23.40
N LEU A 77 -33.48 -15.30 -24.59
CA LEU A 77 -32.06 -15.07 -24.86
C LEU A 77 -31.67 -13.62 -24.52
N CYS A 78 -31.04 -13.39 -23.38
CA CYS A 78 -30.20 -12.22 -23.18
C CYS A 78 -28.77 -12.61 -23.57
N ARG A 79 -28.40 -12.24 -24.80
CA ARG A 79 -27.01 -12.24 -25.25
C ARG A 79 -26.22 -11.35 -24.29
N ARG A 80 -25.28 -11.95 -23.54
CA ARG A 80 -24.22 -11.23 -22.81
C ARG A 80 -23.52 -10.30 -23.80
N PRO A 81 -23.32 -9.01 -23.52
CA PRO A 81 -22.39 -8.21 -24.30
C PRO A 81 -21.00 -8.81 -24.10
N LEU A 82 -20.32 -9.01 -25.23
CA LEU A 82 -18.96 -9.48 -25.33
C LEU A 82 -18.02 -8.64 -24.46
N ALA A 83 -17.11 -9.37 -23.82
CA ALA A 83 -15.88 -8.87 -23.24
C ALA A 83 -15.20 -7.87 -24.19
N ALA A 84 -14.93 -6.69 -23.67
CA ALA A 84 -13.99 -5.75 -24.24
C ALA A 84 -12.95 -5.42 -23.16
N GLY A 85 -11.83 -6.14 -23.23
CA GLY A 85 -10.50 -5.74 -22.77
C GLY A 85 -10.36 -5.01 -21.43
N CYS A 86 -10.22 -5.76 -20.34
CA CYS A 86 -9.32 -5.38 -19.24
C CYS A 86 -8.56 -6.65 -18.86
N ARG A 87 -7.43 -6.88 -19.54
CA ARG A 87 -6.46 -7.92 -19.21
C ARG A 87 -5.53 -7.42 -18.10
N LEU A 88 -5.06 -8.38 -17.29
CA LEU A 88 -3.96 -8.35 -16.31
C LEU A 88 -4.23 -7.79 -14.89
N GLY A 89 -4.23 -8.70 -13.91
CA GLY A 89 -3.55 -8.49 -12.61
C GLY A 89 -4.29 -7.74 -11.49
N ALA A 90 -5.60 -7.49 -11.60
CA ALA A 90 -6.25 -6.45 -10.78
C ALA A 90 -6.90 -6.87 -9.44
N LYS A 91 -6.75 -8.12 -8.93
CA LYS A 91 -7.40 -8.49 -7.64
C LYS A 91 -6.48 -8.99 -6.52
N LEU A 92 -5.33 -9.60 -6.81
CA LEU A 92 -4.28 -9.80 -5.80
C LEU A 92 -3.61 -8.48 -5.37
N GLY A 93 -3.60 -7.46 -6.25
CA GLY A 93 -3.16 -6.11 -5.90
C GLY A 93 -3.96 -5.46 -4.76
N ALA A 94 -5.19 -5.92 -4.49
CA ALA A 94 -6.03 -5.41 -3.40
C ALA A 94 -5.54 -5.87 -2.02
N LEU A 95 -4.88 -7.03 -1.91
CA LEU A 95 -4.24 -7.52 -0.69
C LEU A 95 -2.90 -6.82 -0.39
N GLY A 96 -2.46 -5.92 -1.28
CA GLY A 96 -1.25 -5.10 -1.10
C GLY A 96 0.06 -5.87 -1.09
N LEU A 97 0.03 -7.15 -1.43
CA LEU A 97 1.19 -7.99 -1.55
C LEU A 97 1.25 -8.52 -2.99
N ALA A 98 2.44 -8.63 -3.55
CA ALA A 98 2.62 -9.07 -4.93
C ALA A 98 3.44 -10.36 -5.01
N ALA A 99 3.22 -11.13 -6.08
CA ALA A 99 3.84 -12.43 -6.28
C ALA A 99 5.33 -12.25 -6.62
N SER A 100 6.20 -13.01 -5.98
CA SER A 100 7.63 -12.98 -6.25
C SER A 100 8.10 -14.36 -6.73
N ASP A 101 8.45 -14.44 -8.02
CA ASP A 101 9.39 -15.44 -8.52
C ASP A 101 10.81 -15.16 -7.97
N ASP A 102 11.73 -16.10 -8.19
CA ASP A 102 13.09 -16.15 -7.61
C ASP A 102 13.79 -14.77 -7.63
N LEU A 103 13.78 -14.09 -6.49
CA LEU A 103 14.09 -12.66 -6.39
C LEU A 103 15.53 -12.36 -6.79
N ASP A 104 16.46 -13.27 -6.48
CA ASP A 104 17.90 -13.08 -6.67
C ASP A 104 18.32 -13.17 -8.14
N GLU A 105 17.77 -14.13 -8.91
CA GLU A 105 18.11 -14.32 -10.33
C GLU A 105 17.67 -13.11 -11.17
N ASP A 106 16.45 -12.63 -10.93
CA ASP A 106 15.90 -11.46 -11.61
C ASP A 106 16.59 -10.16 -11.20
N ILE A 107 17.02 -10.01 -9.95
CA ILE A 107 17.80 -8.83 -9.52
C ILE A 107 19.13 -8.83 -10.26
N ALA A 108 19.77 -9.99 -10.40
CA ALA A 108 21.00 -10.12 -11.16
C ALA A 108 20.76 -9.76 -12.64
N GLU A 109 19.73 -10.33 -13.29
CA GLU A 109 19.40 -10.02 -14.68
C GLU A 109 19.07 -8.53 -14.88
N ALA A 110 18.26 -7.93 -14.01
CA ALA A 110 17.87 -6.53 -14.13
C ALA A 110 19.03 -5.57 -13.84
N ARG A 111 19.99 -5.95 -13.00
CA ARG A 111 21.26 -5.23 -12.79
C ARG A 111 22.14 -5.31 -14.03
N GLU A 112 22.31 -6.50 -14.60
CA GLU A 112 23.07 -6.71 -15.84
C GLU A 112 22.45 -5.96 -17.03
N ALA A 113 21.12 -5.92 -17.11
CA ALA A 113 20.37 -5.14 -18.09
C ALA A 113 20.39 -3.62 -17.82
N GLY A 114 21.03 -3.16 -16.74
CA GLY A 114 21.14 -1.75 -16.35
C GLY A 114 19.82 -1.08 -15.94
N LYS A 115 18.77 -1.88 -15.72
CA LYS A 115 17.44 -1.40 -15.30
C LYS A 115 17.41 -1.10 -13.80
N LEU A 116 18.01 -1.99 -13.00
CA LEU A 116 18.21 -1.79 -11.57
C LEU A 116 19.50 -1.01 -11.31
N LYS A 117 19.38 0.04 -10.52
CA LYS A 117 20.48 0.87 -10.04
C LYS A 117 20.66 0.68 -8.54
N VAL A 118 21.88 0.89 -8.07
CA VAL A 118 22.23 0.76 -6.65
C VAL A 118 22.91 2.03 -6.18
N PHE A 119 22.31 2.66 -5.18
CA PHE A 119 22.89 3.79 -4.47
C PHE A 119 23.59 3.28 -3.21
N GLU A 120 24.92 3.35 -3.20
CA GLU A 120 25.78 2.80 -2.16
C GLU A 120 26.24 3.87 -1.17
N LEU A 121 26.26 3.49 0.11
CA LEU A 121 26.66 4.34 1.22
C LEU A 121 27.58 3.57 2.16
N ASP A 122 28.82 4.03 2.32
CA ASP A 122 29.75 3.45 3.30
C ASP A 122 29.15 3.38 4.71
N SER A 123 28.35 4.38 5.06
CA SER A 123 27.56 4.35 6.27
C SER A 123 26.36 5.28 6.28
N PHE A 124 25.40 4.94 7.13
CA PHE A 124 24.19 5.70 7.35
C PHE A 124 23.83 5.70 8.83
N THR A 125 23.55 6.88 9.39
CA THR A 125 23.16 7.03 10.80
C THR A 125 21.65 7.09 10.88
N LEU A 126 21.07 6.19 11.66
CA LEU A 126 19.63 6.09 11.87
C LEU A 126 19.14 7.14 12.87
N LEU A 127 17.83 7.36 12.91
CA LEU A 127 17.16 8.18 13.92
C LEU A 127 17.45 7.70 15.34
N SER A 128 17.67 6.39 15.53
CA SER A 128 18.09 5.81 16.82
C SER A 128 19.49 6.24 17.26
N GLY A 129 20.29 6.85 16.37
CA GLY A 129 21.71 7.14 16.57
C GLY A 129 22.64 5.98 16.21
N GLU A 130 22.11 4.78 15.95
CA GLU A 130 22.91 3.66 15.48
C GLU A 130 23.42 3.88 14.06
N LYS A 131 24.59 3.33 13.77
CA LYS A 131 25.26 3.47 12.46
C LYS A 131 25.22 2.15 11.71
N MET A 132 24.54 2.14 10.57
CA MET A 132 24.63 1.07 9.57
C MET A 132 25.85 1.31 8.68
N LYS A 133 26.52 0.23 8.27
CA LYS A 133 27.65 0.25 7.34
C LYS A 133 27.25 -0.41 6.03
N ASN A 134 27.87 -0.01 4.92
CA ASN A 134 27.69 -0.58 3.59
C ASN A 134 26.20 -0.69 3.21
N VAL A 135 25.48 0.43 3.30
CA VAL A 135 24.06 0.48 2.99
C VAL A 135 23.87 0.68 1.50
N SER A 136 23.21 -0.29 0.88
CA SER A 136 22.80 -0.30 -0.51
C SER A 136 21.29 -0.07 -0.64
N VAL A 137 20.92 0.94 -1.43
CA VAL A 137 19.53 1.23 -1.81
C VAL A 137 19.35 0.88 -3.27
N VAL A 138 18.52 -0.12 -3.55
CA VAL A 138 18.21 -0.56 -4.92
C VAL A 138 16.98 0.17 -5.43
N TYR A 139 17.07 0.69 -6.66
CA TYR A 139 15.97 1.44 -7.27
C TYR A 139 15.90 1.25 -8.79
N GLU A 140 14.73 1.53 -9.37
CA GLU A 140 14.47 1.51 -10.81
C GLU A 140 14.01 2.89 -11.28
N VAL A 141 14.38 3.29 -12.50
CA VAL A 141 13.91 4.55 -13.11
C VAL A 141 13.18 4.25 -14.41
N HIS A 142 11.93 4.68 -14.50
CA HIS A 142 11.11 4.61 -15.71
C HIS A 142 10.92 5.99 -16.31
N GLY A 143 11.08 6.12 -17.63
CA GLY A 143 11.04 7.42 -18.33
C GLY A 143 12.38 8.16 -18.27
N THR A 144 12.37 9.48 -18.51
CA THR A 144 13.58 10.30 -18.56
C THR A 144 13.45 11.50 -17.64
N ILE A 145 14.39 11.63 -16.71
CA ILE A 145 14.48 12.78 -15.80
C ILE A 145 14.90 14.00 -16.64
N ASN A 146 14.11 15.07 -16.59
CA ASN A 146 14.45 16.30 -17.29
C ASN A 146 15.63 17.02 -16.61
N LYS A 147 16.24 17.98 -17.31
CA LYS A 147 17.44 18.68 -16.83
C LYS A 147 17.21 19.37 -15.47
N GLU A 148 16.00 19.85 -15.23
CA GLU A 148 15.61 20.56 -14.02
C GLU A 148 15.20 19.62 -12.86
N GLY A 149 15.00 18.33 -13.13
CA GLY A 149 14.49 17.34 -12.18
C GLY A 149 13.03 17.55 -11.73
N THR A 150 12.27 18.39 -12.42
CA THR A 150 10.91 18.83 -12.03
C THR A 150 9.80 17.86 -12.46
N ASN A 151 10.14 16.80 -13.19
CA ASN A 151 9.21 15.78 -13.66
C ASN A 151 9.34 14.46 -12.90
N VAL A 152 10.09 14.43 -11.79
CA VAL A 152 10.33 13.22 -11.01
C VAL A 152 9.15 12.91 -10.10
N ILE A 153 8.63 11.70 -10.21
CA ILE A 153 7.72 11.05 -9.26
C ILE A 153 8.51 10.01 -8.50
N LEU A 154 8.61 10.15 -7.17
CA LEU A 154 9.27 9.16 -6.32
C LEU A 154 8.24 8.20 -5.73
N GLN A 155 8.50 6.90 -5.82
CA GLN A 155 7.64 5.84 -5.34
C GLN A 155 8.40 4.86 -4.43
N PRO A 156 8.27 4.96 -3.09
CA PRO A 156 8.73 3.92 -2.19
C PRO A 156 7.87 2.65 -2.29
N THR A 157 8.48 1.48 -2.09
CA THR A 157 7.76 0.19 -2.07
C THR A 157 6.86 0.00 -0.86
N SER A 158 5.91 -0.94 -0.98
CA SER A 158 4.98 -1.35 0.09
C SER A 158 5.51 -2.57 0.85
N PHE A 159 4.84 -2.94 1.95
CA PHE A 159 5.09 -4.17 2.71
C PHE A 159 4.99 -5.38 1.79
N GLY A 160 5.99 -6.26 1.83
CA GLY A 160 6.06 -7.47 1.02
C GLY A 160 6.17 -7.20 -0.49
N ALA A 161 6.53 -5.97 -0.89
CA ALA A 161 6.65 -5.59 -2.29
C ALA A 161 8.06 -5.09 -2.62
N SER A 162 8.42 -5.32 -3.88
CA SER A 162 9.63 -4.86 -4.54
C SER A 162 9.27 -3.85 -5.65
N HIS A 163 10.30 -3.38 -6.34
CA HIS A 163 10.17 -2.58 -7.56
C HIS A 163 9.39 -3.28 -8.68
N LYS A 164 9.52 -4.61 -8.84
CA LYS A 164 8.83 -5.39 -9.88
C LYS A 164 7.31 -5.26 -9.77
N ASP A 165 6.84 -5.32 -8.53
CA ASP A 165 5.43 -5.27 -8.14
C ASP A 165 4.79 -3.89 -8.36
N GLN A 166 5.61 -2.89 -8.67
CA GLN A 166 5.15 -1.56 -9.02
C GLN A 166 5.00 -1.38 -10.54
N ARG A 167 5.64 -2.21 -11.37
CA ARG A 167 5.74 -1.98 -12.82
C ARG A 167 4.38 -1.93 -13.53
N TYR A 168 3.39 -2.71 -13.09
CA TYR A 168 2.08 -2.78 -13.74
C TYR A 168 1.34 -1.43 -13.84
N ARG A 169 1.65 -0.47 -12.95
CA ARG A 169 0.99 0.85 -12.93
C ARG A 169 1.83 1.95 -13.58
N ILE A 170 3.02 1.62 -14.07
CA ILE A 170 4.01 2.54 -14.63
C ILE A 170 4.18 2.25 -16.12
N GLY A 171 3.96 3.24 -16.96
CA GLY A 171 4.07 3.06 -18.40
C GLY A 171 3.79 4.35 -19.14
N ARG A 172 3.75 4.30 -20.47
CA ARG A 172 3.49 5.49 -21.30
C ARG A 172 2.02 5.51 -21.68
N GLY A 173 1.34 6.61 -21.37
CA GLY A 173 -0.04 6.85 -21.74
C GLY A 173 -0.98 6.92 -20.54
N PRO A 174 -2.20 7.43 -20.76
CA PRO A 174 -3.18 7.70 -19.70
C PRO A 174 -3.77 6.43 -19.06
N GLU A 175 -3.53 5.25 -19.61
CA GLU A 175 -3.93 3.97 -19.03
C GLU A 175 -3.11 3.60 -17.79
N TYR A 176 -1.91 4.16 -17.64
CA TYR A 176 -1.06 3.95 -16.49
C TYR A 176 -1.34 5.00 -15.41
N THR A 177 -1.45 4.54 -14.15
CA THR A 177 -1.61 5.46 -13.01
C THR A 177 -0.43 6.41 -12.90
N LEU A 178 0.77 5.93 -13.22
CA LEU A 178 2.01 6.70 -13.25
C LEU A 178 2.52 6.78 -14.69
N ASP A 179 1.96 7.73 -15.43
CA ASP A 179 2.31 7.98 -16.84
C ASP A 179 3.72 8.58 -16.98
N THR A 180 4.57 7.90 -17.74
CA THR A 180 5.96 8.24 -18.05
C THR A 180 6.14 9.00 -19.36
N THR A 181 5.05 9.44 -20.00
CA THR A 181 5.11 10.27 -21.21
C THR A 181 5.84 11.58 -20.93
N ASP A 182 5.52 12.24 -19.81
CA ASP A 182 6.14 13.49 -19.38
C ASP A 182 6.85 13.38 -18.01
N ASN A 183 6.71 12.25 -17.31
CA ASN A 183 7.28 12.07 -15.97
C ASN A 183 8.38 11.00 -15.97
N ALA A 184 9.27 11.09 -14.99
CA ALA A 184 10.20 10.03 -14.63
C ALA A 184 9.79 9.43 -13.29
N VAL A 185 9.50 8.13 -13.26
CA VAL A 185 9.11 7.43 -12.04
C VAL A 185 10.33 6.72 -11.47
N VAL A 186 10.70 7.09 -10.25
CA VAL A 186 11.79 6.46 -9.49
C VAL A 186 11.17 5.55 -8.45
N VAL A 187 11.32 4.23 -8.62
CA VAL A 187 10.82 3.24 -7.66
C VAL A 187 11.95 2.85 -6.72
N MET A 188 11.85 3.20 -5.45
CA MET A 188 12.86 2.90 -4.43
C MET A 188 12.42 1.73 -3.57
N ASN A 189 13.24 0.68 -3.52
CA ASN A 189 13.06 -0.42 -2.56
C ASN A 189 13.47 0.07 -1.17
N LEU A 190 12.55 0.03 -0.21
CA LEU A 190 12.84 0.41 1.18
C LEU A 190 13.86 -0.55 1.82
N LEU A 191 14.64 -0.07 2.79
CA LEU A 191 15.51 -0.94 3.59
C LEU A 191 14.71 -2.05 4.25
N GLY A 192 15.27 -3.25 4.35
CA GLY A 192 14.62 -4.41 4.99
C GLY A 192 13.56 -5.11 4.14
N ASN A 193 13.37 -4.73 2.87
CA ASN A 193 12.37 -5.37 1.99
C ASN A 193 12.88 -6.60 1.22
N GLY A 194 14.11 -7.03 1.46
CA GLY A 194 14.79 -8.14 0.78
C GLY A 194 15.54 -7.75 -0.50
N VAL A 195 15.34 -6.54 -1.03
CA VAL A 195 16.03 -6.07 -2.26
C VAL A 195 17.12 -5.06 -1.95
N SER A 196 16.78 -4.00 -1.21
CA SER A 196 17.78 -3.11 -0.59
C SER A 196 18.42 -3.81 0.61
N THR A 197 19.44 -3.21 1.24
CA THR A 197 20.07 -3.76 2.46
C THR A 197 19.00 -4.25 3.45
N SER A 198 19.06 -5.54 3.80
CA SER A 198 18.01 -6.25 4.54
C SER A 198 18.58 -7.32 5.49
N PRO A 199 17.83 -7.73 6.54
CA PRO A 199 18.25 -8.79 7.45
C PRO A 199 18.65 -10.11 6.78
N SER A 200 17.94 -10.52 5.72
CA SER A 200 18.23 -11.75 4.96
C SER A 200 19.67 -11.81 4.45
N MET A 201 20.27 -10.67 4.12
CA MET A 201 21.66 -10.58 3.65
C MET A 201 22.70 -10.84 4.75
N VAL A 202 22.31 -10.77 6.03
CA VAL A 202 23.18 -11.02 7.18
C VAL A 202 22.73 -12.24 8.02
N GLY A 203 21.57 -12.81 7.69
CA GLY A 203 21.02 -14.04 8.28
C GLY A 203 20.60 -13.94 9.75
N SER A 204 20.40 -12.74 10.31
CA SER A 204 19.98 -12.59 11.71
C SER A 204 19.42 -11.20 12.01
N LEU A 205 18.32 -11.16 12.78
CA LEU A 205 17.73 -9.92 13.27
C LEU A 205 18.54 -9.26 14.38
N SER A 206 19.34 -10.03 15.14
CA SER A 206 20.21 -9.46 16.19
C SER A 206 21.26 -8.48 15.65
N LYS A 207 21.65 -8.65 14.37
CA LYS A 207 22.58 -7.78 13.66
C LYS A 207 21.87 -6.64 12.93
N TRP A 208 20.55 -6.73 12.79
CA TRP A 208 19.74 -5.73 12.11
C TRP A 208 19.56 -4.50 12.98
N LYS A 209 19.71 -3.31 12.39
CA LYS A 209 19.65 -2.03 13.11
C LYS A 209 18.27 -1.36 13.10
N TYR A 210 17.26 -2.07 12.58
CA TYR A 210 15.86 -1.66 12.60
C TYR A 210 15.65 -0.19 12.15
N PRO A 211 16.00 0.17 10.89
CA PRO A 211 15.69 1.48 10.33
C PRO A 211 14.17 1.70 10.32
N THR A 212 13.75 2.94 10.53
CA THR A 212 12.36 3.38 10.53
C THR A 212 11.93 3.92 9.15
N LEU A 213 10.65 4.26 8.97
CA LEU A 213 10.22 5.00 7.77
C LEU A 213 10.81 6.41 7.71
N HIS A 214 11.15 7.02 8.84
CA HIS A 214 11.91 8.28 8.87
C HIS A 214 13.27 8.09 8.19
N ASP A 215 13.98 7.03 8.56
CA ASP A 215 15.30 6.72 8.00
C ASP A 215 15.23 6.47 6.49
N ASN A 216 14.20 5.75 6.03
CA ASN A 216 13.95 5.58 4.61
C ASN A 216 13.61 6.91 3.91
N ALA A 217 12.84 7.81 4.53
CA ALA A 217 12.55 9.13 3.95
C ALA A 217 13.82 9.99 3.82
N VAL A 218 14.76 9.88 4.77
CA VAL A 218 16.09 10.49 4.64
C VAL A 218 16.85 9.90 3.45
N LEU A 219 16.87 8.57 3.31
CA LEU A 219 17.51 7.90 2.17
C LEU A 219 16.85 8.23 0.84
N MET A 220 15.53 8.35 0.80
CA MET A 220 14.77 8.84 -0.36
C MET A 220 15.30 10.20 -0.82
N LYS A 221 15.48 11.16 0.10
CA LYS A 221 16.04 12.48 -0.26
C LYS A 221 17.50 12.36 -0.74
N ARG A 222 18.32 11.55 -0.06
CA ARG A 222 19.72 11.36 -0.41
C ARG A 222 19.87 10.72 -1.79
N LEU A 223 19.12 9.66 -2.10
CA LEU A 223 19.06 9.04 -3.42
C LEU A 223 18.76 10.07 -4.51
N ILE A 224 17.70 10.85 -4.33
CA ILE A 224 17.29 11.90 -5.27
C ILE A 224 18.40 12.94 -5.48
N GLU A 225 19.05 13.39 -4.41
CA GLU A 225 20.02 14.48 -4.47
C GLU A 225 21.43 14.04 -4.87
N GLU A 226 21.93 12.96 -4.28
CA GLU A 226 23.32 12.52 -4.35
C GLU A 226 23.53 11.65 -5.60
N ASP A 227 22.60 10.73 -5.88
CA ASP A 227 22.75 9.79 -6.99
C ASP A 227 22.11 10.31 -8.29
N LEU A 228 20.87 10.81 -8.20
CA LEU A 228 20.14 11.33 -9.37
C LEU A 228 20.38 12.82 -9.65
N ASN A 229 21.15 13.50 -8.79
CA ASN A 229 21.48 14.92 -8.89
C ASN A 229 20.27 15.87 -9.04
N VAL A 230 19.12 15.49 -8.48
CA VAL A 230 17.90 16.30 -8.49
C VAL A 230 17.84 17.16 -7.23
N LYS A 231 18.08 18.47 -7.40
CA LYS A 231 18.10 19.43 -6.29
C LYS A 231 16.78 20.19 -6.11
N GLY A 232 15.92 20.16 -7.11
CA GLY A 232 14.61 20.83 -7.10
C GLY A 232 13.55 20.08 -6.28
N ALA A 233 12.34 20.63 -6.29
CA ALA A 233 11.16 19.94 -5.78
C ALA A 233 10.72 18.84 -6.76
N LEU A 234 10.40 17.67 -6.22
CA LEU A 234 9.83 16.56 -6.96
C LEU A 234 8.40 16.91 -7.39
N ARG A 235 7.99 16.42 -8.56
CA ARG A 235 6.60 16.57 -9.03
C ARG A 235 5.62 15.97 -8.04
N MET A 236 5.95 14.78 -7.54
CA MET A 236 5.12 14.03 -6.60
C MET A 236 5.94 13.01 -5.83
N VAL A 237 5.51 12.71 -4.61
CA VAL A 237 5.81 11.42 -3.97
C VAL A 237 4.52 10.61 -3.91
N PHE A 238 4.51 9.47 -4.59
CA PHE A 238 3.36 8.56 -4.67
C PHE A 238 3.65 7.31 -3.85
N GLY A 239 2.71 6.88 -3.00
CA GLY A 239 2.88 5.67 -2.21
C GLY A 239 1.58 4.93 -1.96
N TYR A 240 1.70 3.62 -1.79
CA TYR A 240 0.62 2.72 -1.40
C TYR A 240 0.99 1.98 -0.10
N SER A 241 0.05 1.79 0.83
CA SER A 241 0.28 1.08 2.11
C SER A 241 1.47 1.68 2.89
N THR A 242 2.48 0.89 3.31
CA THR A 242 3.69 1.42 3.96
C THR A 242 4.47 2.40 3.07
N GLY A 243 4.39 2.28 1.75
CA GLY A 243 4.91 3.27 0.81
C GLY A 243 4.16 4.61 0.90
N ALA A 244 2.85 4.59 1.17
CA ALA A 244 2.09 5.82 1.43
C ALA A 244 2.54 6.48 2.74
N MET A 245 2.83 5.68 3.76
CA MET A 245 3.37 6.17 5.03
C MET A 245 4.77 6.80 4.83
N ALA A 246 5.63 6.18 4.02
CA ALA A 246 6.92 6.74 3.63
C ALA A 246 6.78 8.04 2.82
N ALA A 247 5.79 8.12 1.92
CA ALA A 247 5.50 9.35 1.16
C ALA A 247 5.06 10.51 2.08
N LEU A 248 4.19 10.22 3.06
CA LEU A 248 3.78 11.19 4.09
C LEU A 248 4.97 11.62 4.94
N GLN A 249 5.82 10.67 5.35
CA GLN A 249 7.04 10.95 6.10
C GLN A 249 8.00 11.86 5.33
N PHE A 250 8.20 11.61 4.03
CA PHE A 250 9.02 12.46 3.17
C PHE A 250 8.47 13.89 3.09
N GLY A 251 7.17 14.05 2.86
CA GLY A 251 6.50 15.35 2.84
C GLY A 251 6.63 16.12 4.15
N CYS A 252 6.48 15.40 5.28
CA CYS A 252 6.61 15.95 6.61
C CYS A 252 8.04 16.50 6.87
N LEU A 253 9.07 15.71 6.51
CA LEU A 253 10.47 16.10 6.71
C LEU A 253 10.92 17.19 5.73
N TYR A 254 10.48 17.10 4.47
CA TYR A 254 10.99 17.93 3.38
C TYR A 254 9.88 18.68 2.61
N PRO A 255 9.10 19.55 3.27
CA PRO A 255 7.93 20.21 2.68
C PRO A 255 8.26 21.27 1.61
N LYS A 256 9.53 21.41 1.21
CA LYS A 256 9.95 22.24 0.06
C LYS A 256 10.54 21.41 -1.08
N ARG A 257 10.60 20.08 -0.92
CA ARG A 257 11.22 19.15 -1.86
C ARG A 257 10.22 18.29 -2.62
N VAL A 258 8.93 18.54 -2.45
CA VAL A 258 7.85 17.88 -3.16
C VAL A 258 6.76 18.89 -3.46
N GLU A 259 6.12 18.81 -4.62
CA GLU A 259 4.95 19.62 -4.95
C GLU A 259 3.65 18.97 -4.47
N ARG A 260 3.54 17.63 -4.62
CA ARG A 260 2.32 16.85 -4.37
C ARG A 260 2.62 15.54 -3.65
N ILE A 261 1.69 15.09 -2.81
CA ILE A 261 1.77 13.77 -2.19
C ILE A 261 0.50 13.01 -2.55
N ALA A 262 0.67 11.79 -3.05
CA ALA A 262 -0.42 10.86 -3.27
C ALA A 262 -0.21 9.65 -2.34
N ALA A 263 -0.93 9.63 -1.23
CA ALA A 263 -0.82 8.60 -0.20
C ALA A 263 -2.09 7.74 -0.20
N ILE A 264 -1.97 6.50 -0.70
CA ILE A 264 -3.10 5.59 -0.89
C ILE A 264 -3.02 4.45 0.14
N CYS A 265 -4.11 4.21 0.88
CA CYS A 265 -4.21 3.16 1.90
C CYS A 265 -3.11 3.21 2.98
N GLY A 266 -2.60 4.40 3.31
CA GLY A 266 -1.62 4.61 4.38
C GLY A 266 -2.13 5.57 5.44
N THR A 267 -1.48 5.54 6.60
CA THR A 267 -1.75 6.44 7.72
C THR A 267 -0.52 7.27 8.05
N ALA A 268 -0.72 8.47 8.61
CA ALA A 268 0.37 9.31 9.10
C ALA A 268 1.05 8.70 10.34
N LYS A 269 0.31 7.91 11.11
CA LYS A 269 0.76 7.21 12.29
C LYS A 269 0.05 5.87 12.40
N THR A 270 0.80 4.83 12.75
CA THR A 270 0.23 3.49 12.90
C THR A 270 -0.78 3.44 14.03
N THR A 271 -1.98 2.98 13.70
CA THR A 271 -3.10 2.91 14.66
C THR A 271 -2.90 1.77 15.65
N PRO A 272 -3.42 1.86 16.89
CA PRO A 272 -3.36 0.75 17.85
C PRO A 272 -3.92 -0.58 17.29
N HIS A 273 -4.98 -0.52 16.47
CA HIS A 273 -5.53 -1.71 15.81
C HIS A 273 -4.51 -2.36 14.87
N SER A 274 -3.88 -1.58 13.99
CA SER A 274 -2.82 -2.07 13.10
C SER A 274 -1.67 -2.68 13.90
N ARG A 275 -1.25 -2.07 15.02
CA ARG A 275 -0.18 -2.61 15.86
C ARG A 275 -0.49 -4.01 16.42
N VAL A 276 -1.73 -4.25 16.84
CA VAL A 276 -2.16 -5.58 17.30
C VAL A 276 -2.10 -6.60 16.16
N PHE A 277 -2.57 -6.23 14.97
CA PHE A 277 -2.47 -7.07 13.78
C PHE A 277 -1.00 -7.40 13.44
N LEU A 278 -0.11 -6.42 13.38
CA LEU A 278 1.32 -6.65 13.08
C LEU A 278 1.99 -7.54 14.13
N LYS A 279 1.64 -7.34 15.41
CA LYS A 279 2.12 -8.19 16.50
C LYS A 279 1.69 -9.65 16.31
N SER A 280 0.48 -9.90 15.81
CA SER A 280 -0.01 -11.26 15.56
C SER A 280 0.81 -12.00 14.49
N ILE A 281 1.18 -11.31 13.40
CA ILE A 281 2.06 -11.86 12.36
C ILE A 281 3.47 -12.14 12.91
N ARG A 282 4.05 -11.19 13.66
CA ARG A 282 5.37 -11.41 14.26
C ARG A 282 5.35 -12.60 15.22
N LEU A 283 4.33 -12.71 16.07
CA LEU A 283 4.20 -13.81 17.01
C LEU A 283 4.00 -15.15 16.30
N SER A 284 3.24 -15.21 15.19
CA SER A 284 3.07 -16.46 14.45
C SER A 284 4.37 -16.94 13.82
N LEU A 285 5.20 -16.02 13.30
CA LEU A 285 6.54 -16.35 12.80
C LEU A 285 7.45 -16.84 13.93
N CYS A 286 7.53 -16.10 15.04
CA CYS A 286 8.39 -16.46 16.17
C CYS A 286 7.88 -17.64 17.01
N ALA A 287 6.68 -18.16 16.73
CA ALA A 287 6.16 -19.39 17.34
C ALA A 287 6.57 -20.65 16.56
N ASP A 288 7.17 -20.49 15.38
CA ASP A 288 7.71 -21.62 14.61
C ASP A 288 8.84 -22.32 15.40
N PRO A 289 8.92 -23.66 15.41
CA PRO A 289 10.00 -24.39 16.07
C PRO A 289 11.41 -24.01 15.59
N ALA A 290 11.55 -23.49 14.37
CA ALA A 290 12.83 -23.00 13.85
C ALA A 290 13.29 -21.68 14.48
N TRP A 291 12.43 -20.97 15.24
CA TRP A 291 12.79 -19.70 15.86
C TRP A 291 13.76 -19.90 17.04
N ASP A 292 14.99 -19.41 16.87
CA ASP A 292 15.97 -19.27 17.94
C ASP A 292 15.87 -17.88 18.58
N ALA A 293 15.12 -17.83 19.68
CA ALA A 293 14.91 -16.60 20.44
C ALA A 293 16.20 -16.02 21.05
N ALA A 294 17.23 -16.84 21.31
CA ALA A 294 18.48 -16.37 21.93
C ALA A 294 19.34 -15.60 20.92
N ASN A 295 19.30 -16.00 19.65
CA ASN A 295 20.09 -15.39 18.57
C ASN A 295 19.27 -14.50 17.61
N GLU A 296 17.96 -14.36 17.88
CA GLU A 296 16.98 -13.66 17.05
C GLU A 296 17.12 -14.05 15.55
N THR A 297 17.04 -15.36 15.27
CA THR A 297 17.17 -15.90 13.92
C THR A 297 16.35 -17.18 13.77
N PHE A 298 16.20 -17.66 12.53
CA PHE A 298 15.59 -18.95 12.23
C PHE A 298 16.67 -19.97 11.86
N THR A 299 16.65 -21.15 12.49
CA THR A 299 17.63 -22.23 12.24
C THR A 299 17.43 -22.90 10.88
N GLU A 300 16.22 -22.82 10.35
CA GLU A 300 15.81 -23.26 9.02
C GLU A 300 14.61 -22.42 8.54
N ARG A 301 14.12 -22.65 7.31
CA ARG A 301 12.98 -21.90 6.79
C ARG A 301 11.73 -22.16 7.67
N PRO A 302 11.12 -21.13 8.29
CA PRO A 302 10.01 -21.31 9.23
C PRO A 302 8.69 -21.52 8.50
N GLY A 303 8.52 -22.69 7.88
CA GLY A 303 7.35 -22.99 7.03
C GLY A 303 6.02 -22.88 7.77
N ALA A 304 5.93 -23.38 9.00
CA ALA A 304 4.69 -23.31 9.78
C ALA A 304 4.37 -21.86 10.19
N GLY A 305 5.40 -21.08 10.54
CA GLY A 305 5.29 -19.66 10.86
C GLY A 305 4.86 -18.81 9.67
N LEU A 306 5.44 -19.04 8.49
CA LEU A 306 5.10 -18.35 7.24
C LEU A 306 3.66 -18.65 6.83
N ARG A 307 3.26 -19.93 6.90
CA ARG A 307 1.88 -20.35 6.65
C ARG A 307 0.88 -19.69 7.60
N ALA A 308 1.17 -19.67 8.90
CA ALA A 308 0.33 -19.00 9.87
C ALA A 308 0.26 -17.47 9.63
N ALA A 309 1.38 -16.84 9.28
CA ALA A 309 1.44 -15.42 8.94
C ALA A 309 0.58 -15.09 7.71
N GLY A 310 0.65 -15.89 6.65
CA GLY A 310 -0.16 -15.74 5.46
C GLY A 310 -1.66 -15.89 5.73
N ALA A 311 -2.06 -16.89 6.52
CA ALA A 311 -3.45 -17.06 6.93
C ALA A 311 -3.98 -15.88 7.76
N ILE A 312 -3.17 -15.34 8.68
CA ILE A 312 -3.50 -14.13 9.44
C ILE A 312 -3.68 -12.94 8.50
N TRP A 313 -2.79 -12.78 7.52
CA TRP A 313 -2.90 -11.71 6.53
C TRP A 313 -4.19 -11.83 5.70
N ALA A 314 -4.53 -13.04 5.23
CA ALA A 314 -5.69 -13.29 4.40
C ALA A 314 -6.96 -12.70 5.02
N GLY A 315 -7.19 -12.92 6.32
CA GLY A 315 -8.37 -12.41 7.03
C GLY A 315 -8.36 -10.90 7.32
N ASN A 316 -7.21 -10.22 7.23
CA ASN A 316 -7.04 -8.82 7.64
C ASN A 316 -6.66 -7.86 6.50
N GLY A 317 -6.24 -8.38 5.35
CA GLY A 317 -5.82 -7.57 4.20
C GLY A 317 -6.97 -6.96 3.40
N LEU A 318 -8.21 -7.42 3.63
CA LEU A 318 -9.43 -6.97 2.95
C LEU A 318 -10.50 -6.58 3.98
N SER A 319 -11.77 -6.53 3.59
CA SER A 319 -12.86 -6.13 4.47
C SER A 319 -13.76 -7.31 4.84
N ALA A 320 -14.47 -7.20 5.96
CA ALA A 320 -15.50 -8.17 6.30
C ALA A 320 -16.62 -8.22 5.23
N ASP A 321 -16.87 -7.14 4.50
CA ASP A 321 -17.82 -7.12 3.39
C ASP A 321 -17.34 -7.94 2.19
N PHE A 322 -16.05 -7.87 1.84
CA PHE A 322 -15.44 -8.67 0.78
C PHE A 322 -15.72 -10.17 0.99
N PHE A 323 -15.54 -10.66 2.22
CA PHE A 323 -15.83 -12.05 2.57
C PHE A 323 -17.32 -12.37 2.60
N ARG A 324 -18.16 -11.48 3.16
CA ARG A 324 -19.62 -11.67 3.17
C ARG A 324 -20.25 -11.73 1.79
N GLN A 325 -19.67 -11.01 0.84
CA GLN A 325 -20.15 -10.93 -0.54
C GLN A 325 -19.48 -11.93 -1.47
N GLU A 326 -18.63 -12.81 -0.92
CA GLU A 326 -17.89 -13.83 -1.68
C GLU A 326 -17.06 -13.23 -2.83
N GLU A 327 -16.56 -12.00 -2.66
CA GLU A 327 -15.77 -11.30 -3.70
C GLU A 327 -14.42 -11.97 -3.97
N PHE A 328 -13.99 -12.87 -3.09
CA PHE A 328 -12.82 -13.74 -3.31
C PHE A 328 -13.03 -14.71 -4.47
N LEU A 329 -14.26 -15.05 -4.83
CA LEU A 329 -14.52 -15.90 -5.99
C LEU A 329 -14.22 -15.11 -7.26
N CYS A 330 -13.19 -15.50 -8.01
CA CYS A 330 -12.92 -14.97 -9.33
C CYS A 330 -12.75 -16.11 -10.33
N GLU A 331 -13.35 -15.95 -11.51
CA GLU A 331 -13.04 -16.78 -12.68
C GLU A 331 -12.06 -15.98 -13.54
N ASP A 332 -10.88 -16.52 -13.81
CA ASP A 332 -9.96 -16.03 -14.83
C ASP A 332 -9.52 -17.16 -15.79
N GLU A 333 -8.75 -16.80 -16.82
CA GLU A 333 -8.33 -17.73 -17.86
C GLU A 333 -7.41 -18.86 -17.33
N ASP A 334 -6.76 -18.66 -16.17
CA ASP A 334 -5.85 -19.62 -15.52
C ASP A 334 -6.54 -20.43 -14.41
N GLY A 335 -7.81 -20.13 -14.14
CA GLY A 335 -8.67 -20.89 -13.26
C GLY A 335 -9.26 -20.10 -12.09
N GLY A 336 -8.70 -18.94 -11.76
CA GLY A 336 -9.10 -18.03 -10.70
C GLY A 336 -9.20 -18.66 -9.31
N VAL A 337 -9.57 -17.83 -8.33
CA VAL A 337 -9.83 -18.28 -6.95
C VAL A 337 -11.21 -18.92 -6.91
N ARG A 338 -11.26 -20.24 -6.67
CA ARG A 338 -12.49 -21.04 -6.79
C ARG A 338 -13.17 -21.31 -5.46
N SER A 339 -12.50 -21.02 -4.34
CA SER A 339 -13.00 -21.23 -3.00
C SER A 339 -12.35 -20.28 -1.99
N LEU A 340 -12.91 -20.23 -0.78
CA LEU A 340 -12.28 -19.52 0.34
C LEU A 340 -10.92 -20.16 0.72
N ASP A 341 -10.80 -21.48 0.59
CA ASP A 341 -9.55 -22.18 0.90
C ASP A 341 -8.48 -21.80 -0.12
N ASP A 342 -8.80 -21.78 -1.42
CA ASP A 342 -7.85 -21.32 -2.46
C ASP A 342 -7.38 -19.89 -2.21
N PHE A 343 -8.30 -18.98 -1.82
CA PHE A 343 -7.95 -17.60 -1.47
C PHE A 343 -6.92 -17.52 -0.33
N VAL A 344 -7.09 -18.36 0.69
CA VAL A 344 -6.20 -18.42 1.85
C VAL A 344 -4.86 -19.04 1.45
N GLU A 345 -4.87 -20.13 0.68
CA GLU A 345 -3.66 -20.77 0.17
C GLU A 345 -2.84 -19.84 -0.73
N ASP A 346 -3.45 -19.10 -1.66
CA ASP A 346 -2.75 -18.10 -2.49
C ASP A 346 -2.02 -17.05 -1.63
N THR A 347 -2.64 -16.64 -0.53
CA THR A 347 -2.03 -15.70 0.40
C THR A 347 -0.87 -16.35 1.16
N ILE A 348 -1.04 -17.60 1.60
CA ILE A 348 -0.03 -18.40 2.28
C ILE A 348 1.19 -18.62 1.39
N GLU A 349 1.00 -19.14 0.18
CA GLU A 349 2.07 -19.45 -0.78
C GLU A 349 2.95 -18.23 -0.99
N LYS A 350 2.33 -17.05 -1.04
CA LYS A 350 3.05 -15.81 -1.23
C LYS A 350 3.78 -15.30 0.01
N PHE A 351 3.38 -15.67 1.22
CA PHE A 351 4.24 -15.49 2.40
C PHE A 351 5.38 -16.51 2.38
N GLU A 352 5.11 -17.73 1.91
CA GLU A 352 6.08 -18.81 1.77
C GLU A 352 7.14 -18.55 0.69
N THR A 353 7.04 -17.49 -0.12
CA THR A 353 8.14 -17.02 -1.00
C THR A 353 9.07 -16.00 -0.33
N MET A 354 8.67 -15.39 0.79
CA MET A 354 9.39 -14.28 1.42
C MET A 354 10.42 -14.77 2.46
N ASP A 355 11.40 -13.93 2.79
CA ASP A 355 12.28 -14.18 3.95
C ASP A 355 11.63 -13.69 5.26
N ALA A 356 11.60 -14.55 6.28
CA ALA A 356 10.93 -14.24 7.54
C ALA A 356 11.60 -13.11 8.33
N HIS A 357 12.93 -12.94 8.23
CA HIS A 357 13.63 -11.83 8.87
C HIS A 357 13.25 -10.50 8.20
N ASP A 358 13.13 -10.49 6.88
CA ASP A 358 12.73 -9.30 6.12
C ASP A 358 11.27 -8.92 6.39
N ILE A 359 10.37 -9.90 6.52
CA ILE A 359 9.00 -9.66 6.99
C ILE A 359 9.04 -8.96 8.35
N ILE A 360 9.80 -9.49 9.32
CA ILE A 360 9.88 -8.92 10.66
C ILE A 360 10.46 -7.50 10.65
N ALA A 361 11.45 -7.22 9.81
CA ALA A 361 11.99 -5.86 9.64
C ALA A 361 10.98 -4.88 9.04
N GLN A 362 10.15 -5.32 8.09
CA GLN A 362 9.08 -4.48 7.53
C GLN A 362 7.92 -4.28 8.52
N LEU A 363 7.57 -5.30 9.32
CA LEU A 363 6.60 -5.17 10.41
C LEU A 363 7.05 -4.13 11.44
N PHE A 364 8.34 -4.09 11.77
CA PHE A 364 8.90 -3.07 12.66
C PHE A 364 8.73 -1.65 12.09
N GLN A 365 9.07 -1.46 10.81
CA GLN A 365 8.92 -0.17 10.13
C GLN A 365 7.47 0.31 10.13
N TRP A 366 6.54 -0.62 9.88
CA TRP A 366 5.12 -0.32 9.94
C TRP A 366 4.68 -0.04 11.38
N ASP A 367 5.01 -0.86 12.38
CA ASP A 367 4.56 -0.65 13.78
C ASP A 367 5.01 0.71 14.34
N THR A 368 6.21 1.14 13.98
CA THR A 368 6.86 2.35 14.50
C THR A 368 6.61 3.61 13.67
N ALA A 369 5.89 3.49 12.55
CA ALA A 369 5.64 4.63 11.67
C ALA A 369 4.81 5.72 12.36
N ASP A 370 5.42 6.88 12.51
CA ASP A 370 4.83 8.07 13.12
C ASP A 370 5.53 9.31 12.57
N ILE A 371 4.85 10.04 11.67
CA ILE A 371 5.44 11.24 11.07
C ILE A 371 5.70 12.37 12.10
N SER A 372 5.16 12.29 13.31
CA SER A 372 5.48 13.23 14.39
C SER A 372 6.79 12.93 15.10
N ASN A 373 7.31 11.70 14.99
CA ASN A 373 8.51 11.27 15.67
C ASN A 373 9.77 11.66 14.89
N ASN A 374 10.17 12.92 14.98
CA ASN A 374 11.42 13.42 14.42
C ASN A 374 11.89 14.70 15.12
N ASP A 375 13.12 15.11 14.83
CA ASP A 375 13.75 16.26 15.48
C ASP A 375 13.04 17.59 15.24
N LYS A 376 12.24 17.70 14.16
CA LYS A 376 11.56 18.94 13.80
C LYS A 376 10.24 19.15 14.54
N TYR A 377 9.54 18.06 14.89
CA TYR A 377 8.17 18.14 15.41
C TYR A 377 7.99 17.43 16.75
N LYS A 378 9.01 17.39 17.64
CA LYS A 378 8.99 16.79 19.01
C LYS A 378 7.89 17.35 19.94
N VAL A 379 6.63 17.25 19.55
CA VAL A 379 5.45 17.76 20.22
C VAL A 379 4.42 16.64 20.13
N GLY A 380 3.71 16.38 21.23
CA GLY A 380 2.55 15.48 21.27
C GLY A 380 1.46 15.89 20.25
N PRO A 381 0.26 15.27 20.28
CA PRO A 381 -0.69 15.26 19.17
C PRO A 381 -1.19 16.66 18.78
N VAL A 382 -0.43 17.36 17.95
CA VAL A 382 -0.87 18.52 17.18
C VAL A 382 -1.45 17.97 15.88
N PRO A 383 -2.49 18.59 15.27
CA PRO A 383 -3.04 18.11 14.02
C PRO A 383 -1.99 18.17 12.90
N LEU A 384 -1.26 17.07 12.69
CA LEU A 384 -0.13 16.97 11.75
C LEU A 384 -0.52 17.31 10.30
N LEU A 385 -1.81 17.19 9.98
CA LEU A 385 -2.37 17.54 8.68
C LEU A 385 -2.31 19.04 8.38
N GLU A 386 -2.23 19.92 9.39
CA GLU A 386 -2.08 21.37 9.19
C GLU A 386 -0.70 21.76 8.62
N TYR A 387 0.27 20.83 8.62
CA TYR A 387 1.66 21.10 8.21
C TYR A 387 2.03 20.52 6.84
N LEU A 388 1.12 19.75 6.20
CA LEU A 388 1.27 19.34 4.81
C LEU A 388 0.89 20.53 3.91
N ASN A 389 1.85 21.39 3.58
CA ASN A 389 1.68 22.56 2.70
C ASN A 389 1.59 22.20 1.19
N HIS A 390 1.10 21.01 0.87
CA HIS A 390 1.08 20.44 -0.47
C HIS A 390 -0.34 20.06 -0.88
N ASP A 391 -0.63 20.10 -2.18
CA ASP A 391 -1.81 19.44 -2.74
C ASP A 391 -1.66 17.93 -2.48
N SER A 392 -2.28 17.48 -1.39
CA SER A 392 -2.14 16.13 -0.86
C SER A 392 -3.42 15.36 -1.15
N TYR A 393 -3.29 14.26 -1.87
CA TYR A 393 -4.37 13.31 -2.08
C TYR A 393 -4.17 12.13 -1.13
N VAL A 394 -5.05 12.02 -0.13
CA VAL A 394 -5.07 10.91 0.82
C VAL A 394 -6.34 10.11 0.59
N LYS A 395 -6.20 8.83 0.23
CA LYS A 395 -7.34 7.94 -0.03
C LYS A 395 -7.23 6.68 0.81
N GLY A 396 -8.20 6.43 1.68
CA GLY A 396 -8.37 5.13 2.35
C GLY A 396 -9.02 4.08 1.43
N SER A 397 -8.86 2.80 1.73
CA SER A 397 -9.71 1.74 1.16
C SER A 397 -11.11 1.84 1.77
N ASN A 398 -12.15 1.66 0.96
CA ASN A 398 -13.57 1.84 1.30
C ASN A 398 -13.92 1.41 2.74
N GLY A 399 -14.22 2.40 3.59
CA GLY A 399 -14.78 2.18 4.95
C GLY A 399 -13.80 2.26 6.11
N THR A 400 -12.49 2.36 5.89
CA THR A 400 -11.53 2.53 7.01
C THR A 400 -11.25 4.02 7.23
N LEU A 401 -11.74 4.53 8.37
CA LEU A 401 -11.51 5.89 8.84
C LEU A 401 -10.00 6.20 8.87
N LEU A 402 -9.60 7.24 8.13
CA LEU A 402 -8.37 7.97 8.40
C LEU A 402 -8.50 8.59 9.79
N THR A 403 -7.72 8.09 10.76
CA THR A 403 -7.46 8.77 12.04
C THR A 403 -6.14 9.50 11.99
#